data_AF-A0A7J5GQ07-F1
#
_entry.id   AF-A0A7J5GQ07-F1
#
_cell.length_a   1.000
_cell.length_b   1.000
_cell.length_c   1.000
_cell.angle_alpha   90.00
_cell.angle_beta   90.00
_cell.angle_gamma   90.00
#
_symmetry.space_group_name_H-M   'P 1'
#
loop_
_entity.id
_entity.type
_entity.pdbx_description
1 polymer ?
#
loop_
_entity_poly.entity_id
_entity_poly.type
_entity_poly.pdbx_seq_one_letter_code
_entity_poly.pdbx_strand_id
1 'polypeptide(L)' 'MRNIDSIIVHCSATKAGLDFTATDIDRWHRERGFNGIGYHYVIRLDGKLEKGRDVALAGAHCKGWNEQSIGIC' A
#
# COMPACT_ATOMS: atom_id res chain seq x y z
N MET A 1 15.74 7.81 -10.34
CA MET A 1 15.25 6.73 -9.45
C MET A 1 15.22 7.29 -8.03
N ARG A 2 14.16 7.03 -7.25
CA ARG A 2 14.06 7.53 -5.86
C ARG A 2 15.08 6.82 -4.97
N ASN A 3 15.66 7.53 -4.00
CA ASN A 3 16.46 6.88 -2.96
C ASN A 3 15.51 6.19 -1.98
N ILE A 4 15.65 4.88 -1.82
CA ILE A 4 14.81 4.06 -0.93
C ILE A 4 15.74 3.38 0.07
N ASP A 5 15.53 3.61 1.35
CA ASP A 5 16.34 3.03 2.43
C ASP A 5 15.52 2.13 3.38
N SER A 6 14.20 2.12 3.22
CA SER A 6 13.28 1.47 4.16
C SER A 6 12.16 0.71 3.46
N ILE A 7 11.78 -0.43 4.03
CA ILE A 7 10.52 -1.12 3.73
C ILE A 7 9.65 -1.03 4.98
N ILE A 8 8.41 -0.57 4.83
CA ILE A 8 7.46 -0.44 5.93
C ILE A 8 6.30 -1.41 5.69
N VAL A 9 6.14 -2.33 6.64
CA VAL A 9 5.08 -3.35 6.61
C VAL A 9 3.88 -2.84 7.41
N HIS A 10 2.70 -2.95 6.82
CA HIS A 10 1.41 -2.56 7.39
C HIS A 10 0.47 -3.77 7.43
N CYS A 11 -0.73 -3.57 7.96
CA CYS A 11 -1.87 -4.45 7.76
C CYS A 11 -3.09 -3.63 7.35
N SER A 12 -4.04 -4.26 6.66
CA SER A 12 -5.25 -3.59 6.18
C SER A 12 -6.31 -3.32 7.26
N ALA A 13 -6.08 -3.76 8.51
CA ALA A 13 -7.02 -3.69 9.63
C ALA A 13 -8.40 -4.30 9.31
N THR A 14 -8.41 -5.34 8.48
CA THR A 14 -9.62 -6.06 8.06
C THR A 14 -9.88 -7.27 8.96
N LYS A 15 -11.12 -7.79 8.94
CA LYS A 15 -11.46 -8.99 9.71
C LYS A 15 -10.73 -10.21 9.14
N ALA A 16 -10.27 -11.10 10.01
CA ALA A 16 -9.63 -12.34 9.62
C ALA A 16 -10.51 -13.16 8.65
N GLY A 17 -9.88 -13.73 7.62
CA GLY A 17 -10.55 -14.55 6.61
C GLY A 17 -11.27 -13.78 5.49
N LEU A 18 -11.32 -12.44 5.55
CA LEU A 18 -11.84 -11.62 4.45
C LEU A 18 -10.70 -11.15 3.55
N ASP A 19 -10.76 -11.50 2.27
CA ASP A 19 -9.67 -11.30 1.32
C ASP A 19 -9.88 -10.06 0.44
N PHE A 20 -9.22 -8.94 0.79
CA PHE A 20 -9.39 -7.63 0.13
C PHE A 20 -8.24 -7.24 -0.81
N THR A 21 -8.59 -6.81 -2.01
CA THR A 21 -7.64 -6.68 -3.13
C THR A 21 -6.91 -5.34 -3.07
N ALA A 22 -5.84 -5.19 -3.86
CA ALA A 22 -5.27 -3.86 -4.08
C ALA A 22 -6.32 -2.87 -4.64
N THR A 23 -7.28 -3.36 -5.46
CA THR A 23 -8.39 -2.55 -5.97
C THR A 23 -9.37 -2.13 -4.87
N ASP A 24 -9.68 -3.01 -3.92
CA ASP A 24 -10.53 -2.65 -2.77
C ASP A 24 -9.88 -1.58 -1.91
N ILE A 25 -8.58 -1.72 -1.64
CA ILE A 25 -7.83 -0.75 -0.85
C ILE A 25 -7.68 0.58 -1.61
N ASP A 26 -7.47 0.55 -2.93
CA ASP A 26 -7.47 1.77 -3.78
C ASP A 26 -8.80 2.52 -3.65
N ARG A 27 -9.93 1.81 -3.75
CA ARG A 27 -11.27 2.38 -3.57
C ARG A 27 -11.41 3.05 -2.20
N TRP A 28 -11.08 2.35 -1.11
CA TRP A 28 -11.18 2.91 0.24
C TRP A 28 -10.26 4.12 0.47
N HIS A 29 -9.07 4.11 -0.11
CA HIS A 29 -8.14 5.24 -0.02
C HIS A 29 -8.68 6.46 -0.79
N ARG A 30 -9.26 6.27 -1.98
CA ARG A 30 -9.93 7.34 -2.73
C ARG A 30 -11.13 7.93 -1.99
N GLU A 31 -11.94 7.09 -1.35
CA GLU A 31 -13.05 7.54 -0.49
C GLU A 31 -12.57 8.43 0.68
N ARG A 32 -11.33 8.24 1.13
CA ARG A 32 -10.67 9.06 2.16
C ARG A 32 -9.95 10.29 1.59
N GLY A 33 -10.09 10.57 0.30
CA GLY A 33 -9.47 11.72 -0.39
C GLY A 33 -8.03 11.50 -0.84
N PHE A 34 -7.53 10.26 -0.86
CA PHE A 34 -6.19 9.98 -1.34
C PHE A 34 -6.20 9.89 -2.87
N ASN A 35 -5.08 10.23 -3.51
CA ASN A 35 -4.89 9.98 -4.94
C ASN A 35 -4.57 8.50 -5.22
N GLY A 36 -5.53 7.61 -4.96
CA GLY A 36 -5.38 6.15 -5.08
C GLY A 36 -4.73 5.47 -3.88
N ILE A 37 -4.44 4.17 -4.05
CA ILE A 37 -3.81 3.33 -3.03
C ILE A 37 -2.49 3.94 -2.53
N GLY A 38 -2.28 3.84 -1.22
CA GLY A 38 -1.14 4.41 -0.53
C GLY A 38 0.07 3.49 -0.47
N TYR A 39 -0.14 2.19 -0.61
CA TYR A 39 0.87 1.13 -0.59
C TYR A 39 1.39 0.84 -2.00
N HIS A 40 2.63 0.37 -2.10
CA HIS A 40 3.21 -0.07 -3.37
C HIS A 40 2.87 -1.53 -3.68
N TYR A 41 2.69 -2.34 -2.64
CA TYR A 41 2.33 -3.74 -2.76
C TYR A 41 1.27 -4.14 -1.73
N VAL A 42 0.46 -5.13 -2.12
CA VAL A 42 -0.52 -5.79 -1.24
C VAL A 42 -0.27 -7.30 -1.30
N ILE A 43 -0.18 -7.96 -0.15
CA ILE A 43 -0.08 -9.43 -0.05
C ILE A 43 -1.47 -9.97 0.31
N ARG A 44 -2.05 -10.73 -0.61
CA ARG A 44 -3.35 -11.39 -0.46
C ARG A 44 -3.28 -12.54 0.55
N LEU A 45 -4.43 -12.99 1.06
CA LEU A 45 -4.46 -14.09 2.03
C LEU A 45 -3.93 -15.42 1.48
N ASP A 46 -3.96 -15.60 0.15
CA ASP A 46 -3.39 -16.75 -0.56
C ASP A 46 -1.88 -16.60 -0.86
N GLY A 47 -1.26 -15.50 -0.41
CA GLY A 47 0.16 -15.19 -0.65
C GLY A 47 0.44 -14.50 -1.98
N LYS A 48 -0.57 -14.24 -2.82
CA LYS A 48 -0.37 -13.51 -4.09
C LYS A 48 0.01 -12.06 -3.81
N LEU A 49 1.06 -11.60 -4.50
CA LEU A 49 1.48 -10.20 -4.50
C LEU A 49 0.71 -9.41 -5.57
N GLU A 50 0.04 -8.34 -5.16
CA GLU A 50 -0.60 -7.38 -6.06
C GLU A 50 0.14 -6.04 -6.03
N LYS A 51 0.27 -5.41 -7.20
CA LYS A 51 0.88 -4.09 -7.33
C LYS A 51 -0.16 -3.02 -6.99
N GLY A 52 0.24 -2.07 -6.15
CA GLY A 52 -0.47 -0.85 -5.86
C GLY A 52 0.14 0.34 -6.60
N ARG A 53 0.55 1.35 -5.84
CA ARG A 53 1.20 2.55 -6.36
C ARG A 53 2.57 2.22 -6.96
N ASP A 54 2.90 2.85 -8.09
CA ASP A 54 4.22 2.71 -8.72
C ASP A 54 5.33 3.11 -7.74
N VAL A 55 6.37 2.28 -7.63
CA VAL A 55 7.56 2.51 -6.79
C VAL A 55 8.33 3.77 -7.20
N ALA A 56 8.15 4.26 -8.42
CA ALA A 56 8.68 5.55 -8.87
C ALA A 56 7.97 6.76 -8.21
N LEU A 57 6.77 6.58 -7.63
CA LEU A 57 5.98 7.63 -7.00
C LEU A 57 5.92 7.45 -5.49
N ALA A 58 6.08 8.55 -4.74
CA ALA A 58 5.98 8.51 -3.28
C ALA A 58 4.66 7.88 -2.80
N GLY A 59 4.76 7.04 -1.78
CA GLY A 59 3.62 6.38 -1.14
C GLY A 59 2.70 7.34 -0.38
N ALA A 60 1.64 6.80 0.20
CA ALA A 60 0.78 7.48 1.17
C ALA A 60 0.41 6.53 2.31
N HIS A 61 1.42 5.94 2.95
CA HIS A 61 1.27 4.87 3.94
C HIS A 61 1.96 5.18 5.28
N CYS A 62 3.00 6.02 5.30
CA CYS A 62 3.69 6.44 6.52
C CYS A 62 4.10 7.92 6.44
N LYS A 63 3.39 8.78 7.19
CA LYS A 63 3.66 10.22 7.23
C LYS A 63 5.09 10.48 7.70
N GLY A 64 5.85 11.25 6.93
CA GLY A 64 7.27 11.55 7.18
C GLY A 64 8.26 10.57 6.54
N TRP A 65 7.81 9.40 6.07
CA TRP A 65 8.68 8.37 5.47
C TRP A 65 8.31 8.00 4.03
N ASN A 66 7.20 8.51 3.50
CA ASN A 66 6.70 8.16 2.16
C ASN A 66 7.69 8.39 1.01
N GLU A 67 8.60 9.37 1.12
CA GLU A 67 9.53 9.73 0.04
C GLU A 67 10.66 8.69 -0.13
N GLN A 68 11.07 8.05 0.96
CA GLN A 68 12.26 7.17 1.03
C GLN A 68 11.93 5.69 1.35
N SER A 69 10.65 5.32 1.30
CA SER A 69 10.23 3.97 1.68
C SER A 69 9.27 3.30 0.70
N ILE A 70 9.23 1.97 0.81
CA ILE A 70 8.25 1.11 0.15
C ILE A 70 7.26 0.57 1.19
N GLY A 71 6.01 0.99 1.10
CA GLY A 71 4.89 0.42 1.86
C GLY A 71 4.37 -0.89 1.27
N ILE A 72 4.27 -1.92 2.10
CA ILE A 72 3.65 -3.23 1.82
C ILE A 72 2.51 -3.44 2.84
N CYS A 73 1.33 -3.84 2.37
CA CYS A 73 0.14 -4.09 3.18
C CYS A 73 -0.32 -5.54 3.06
#